data_AF-A0A952C968-F1
#
_entry.id   AF-A0A952C968-F1
#
_cell.length_a   1.000
_cell.length_b   1.000
_cell.length_c   1.000
_cell.angle_alpha   90.00
_cell.angle_beta   90.00
_cell.angle_gamma   90.00
#
_symmetry.space_group_name_H-M   'P 1'
#
loop_
_entity.id
_entity.type
_entity.pdbx_description
1 polymer ?
#
loop_
_entity_poly.entity_id
_entity_poly.type
_entity_poly.pdbx_seq_one_letter_code
_entity_poly.pdbx_strand_id
1 'polypeptide(L)'
;MKILAIRIKNLASLEGFTELNFQEEPLFSAGIYAITGPTGAGKSTILDALCLALYDNTPRYRNAESHVKIADITGNTINQNDARGILRDGTAEGSAEVDFVGIDGQHYRAQWSVRRARNRIDGNLQSSVISLTNLTTNTEIPGKKTELLTEIERLAGLNFEQFTRSVLLAQGDFTAFLKAGKDEKSSLLEKLTGTHVYSKISQKVYEMHSEQKQKLQNMSIQQQGITILTEEELSELLNEIKSFELQIGADELQLGKLSNAIHWYEQLNKFKEGLNLAKTIHEQSQNKSIEAEPRRKQLQKIFYVQSVRENVNEFDSVRENIEK
;
A
#
# COMPACT_ATOMS: atom_id res chain seq x y z
N MET A 1 31.39 -29.51 5.15
CA MET A 1 31.16 -29.99 6.53
C MET A 1 31.77 -31.37 6.70
N LYS A 2 32.53 -31.60 7.77
CA LYS A 2 33.08 -32.92 8.14
C LYS A 2 32.87 -33.16 9.63
N ILE A 3 32.31 -34.31 10.02
CA ILE A 3 32.17 -34.68 11.44
C ILE A 3 33.49 -35.24 11.97
N LEU A 4 33.90 -34.79 13.14
CA LEU A 4 35.16 -35.14 13.80
C LEU A 4 34.93 -36.06 14.99
N ALA A 5 33.93 -35.76 15.83
CA ALA A 5 33.56 -36.60 16.96
C ALA A 5 32.07 -36.46 17.30
N ILE A 6 31.50 -37.51 17.88
CA ILE A 6 30.14 -37.51 18.44
C ILE A 6 30.22 -38.01 19.88
N ARG A 7 29.72 -37.24 20.84
CA ARG A 7 29.60 -37.64 22.25
C ARG A 7 28.15 -37.66 22.66
N ILE A 8 27.76 -38.69 23.39
CA ILE A 8 26.37 -38.97 23.75
C ILE A 8 26.34 -39.29 25.24
N LYS A 9 25.39 -38.69 25.96
CA LYS A 9 25.12 -39.00 27.35
C LYS A 9 23.64 -39.30 27.54
N ASN A 10 23.33 -40.52 28.01
CA ASN A 10 21.98 -40.92 28.45
C ASN A 10 20.85 -40.64 27.44
N LEU A 11 21.04 -40.98 26.16
CA LEU A 11 20.01 -40.81 25.13
C LEU A 11 19.45 -42.17 24.71
N ALA A 12 18.12 -42.31 24.72
CA ALA A 12 17.34 -43.49 24.36
C ALA A 12 17.97 -44.79 24.89
N SER A 13 18.48 -45.64 24.00
CA SER A 13 19.07 -46.94 24.34
C SER A 13 20.52 -46.87 24.84
N LEU A 14 21.20 -45.72 24.74
CA LEU A 14 22.59 -45.54 25.15
C LEU A 14 22.66 -44.99 26.57
N GLU A 15 23.16 -45.83 27.49
CA GLU A 15 23.38 -45.47 28.89
C GLU A 15 24.79 -44.95 29.12
N GLY A 16 24.92 -43.93 29.98
CA GLY A 16 26.21 -43.36 30.33
C GLY A 16 26.77 -42.50 29.21
N PHE A 17 28.08 -42.32 29.23
CA PHE A 17 28.82 -41.52 28.26
C PHE A 17 29.40 -42.43 27.17
N THR A 18 29.10 -42.12 25.91
CA THR A 18 29.64 -42.79 24.73
C THR A 18 30.30 -41.75 23.84
N GLU A 19 31.55 -41.98 23.46
CA GLU A 19 32.30 -41.12 22.54
C GLU A 19 32.70 -41.92 21.29
N LEU A 20 32.47 -41.30 20.13
CA LEU A 20 32.90 -41.77 18.83
C LEU A 20 33.82 -40.70 18.25
N ASN A 21 35.13 -40.92 18.35
CA ASN A 21 36.12 -40.01 17.79
C ASN A 21 36.59 -40.52 16.42
N PHE A 22 36.23 -39.83 15.34
CA PHE A 22 36.65 -40.17 13.98
C PHE A 22 38.08 -39.69 13.66
N GLN A 23 38.72 -38.98 14.58
CA GLN A 23 40.12 -38.55 14.45
C GLN A 23 41.12 -39.54 15.05
N GLU A 24 40.65 -40.60 15.71
CA GLU A 24 41.48 -41.63 16.34
C GLU A 24 41.44 -42.94 15.56
N GLU A 25 42.54 -43.70 15.59
CA GLU A 25 42.57 -45.06 15.06
C GLU A 25 41.68 -46.00 15.91
N PRO A 26 40.96 -46.97 15.30
CA PRO A 26 41.04 -47.40 13.91
C PRO A 26 40.14 -46.62 12.94
N LEU A 27 39.40 -45.60 13.44
CA LEU A 27 38.44 -44.89 12.61
C LEU A 27 39.14 -43.93 11.65
N PHE A 28 40.19 -43.24 12.08
CA PHE A 28 40.86 -42.23 11.26
C PHE A 28 41.30 -42.73 9.86
N SER A 29 41.82 -43.96 9.76
CA SER A 29 42.34 -44.52 8.51
C SER A 29 41.31 -45.25 7.64
N ALA A 30 40.17 -45.70 8.19
CA ALA A 30 39.30 -46.64 7.48
C ALA A 30 38.43 -46.00 6.37
N GLY A 31 38.09 -44.71 6.47
CA GLY A 31 37.31 -43.96 5.48
C GLY A 31 35.83 -44.34 5.32
N ILE A 32 35.47 -45.60 5.55
CA ILE A 32 34.10 -46.14 5.59
C ILE A 32 33.92 -46.96 6.86
N TYR A 33 32.81 -46.73 7.57
CA TYR A 33 32.50 -47.41 8.83
C TYR A 33 31.14 -48.10 8.75
N ALA A 34 31.01 -49.23 9.43
CA ALA A 34 29.74 -49.92 9.62
C ALA A 34 29.41 -49.97 11.12
N ILE A 35 28.24 -49.44 11.49
CA ILE A 35 27.70 -49.57 12.84
C ILE A 35 26.75 -50.77 12.86
N THR A 36 27.20 -51.89 13.42
CA THR A 36 26.43 -53.14 13.46
C THR A 36 25.93 -53.44 14.87
N GLY A 37 24.78 -54.10 14.98
CA GLY A 37 24.20 -54.53 16.25
C GLY A 37 22.75 -55.00 16.09
N PRO A 38 22.13 -55.61 17.10
CA PRO A 38 20.73 -56.03 17.04
C PRO A 38 19.78 -54.83 16.91
N THR A 39 18.55 -55.07 16.44
CA THR A 39 17.48 -54.06 16.44
C THR A 39 17.24 -53.57 17.87
N GLY A 40 17.20 -52.25 18.08
CA GLY A 40 17.08 -51.66 19.43
C GLY A 40 18.41 -51.38 20.15
N ALA A 41 19.56 -51.75 19.59
CA ALA A 41 20.88 -51.49 20.20
C ALA A 41 21.32 -50.01 20.21
N GLY A 42 20.47 -49.06 19.81
CA GLY A 42 20.81 -47.65 19.78
C GLY A 42 21.56 -47.17 18.52
N LYS A 43 21.64 -47.97 17.46
CA LYS A 43 22.31 -47.57 16.19
C LYS A 43 21.80 -46.24 15.63
N SER A 44 20.49 -46.08 15.49
CA SER A 44 19.92 -44.82 15.05
C SER A 44 19.93 -43.73 16.13
N THR A 45 20.11 -44.07 17.42
CA THR A 45 20.30 -43.07 18.49
C THR A 45 21.58 -42.28 18.29
N ILE A 46 22.64 -42.89 17.74
CA ILE A 46 23.88 -42.19 17.38
C ILE A 46 23.60 -41.13 16.32
N LEU A 47 22.79 -41.48 15.32
CA LEU A 47 22.39 -40.58 14.25
C LEU A 47 21.44 -39.48 14.74
N ASP A 48 20.54 -39.82 15.66
CA ASP A 48 19.65 -38.85 16.29
C ASP A 48 20.44 -37.85 17.15
N ALA A 49 21.46 -38.29 17.87
CA ALA A 49 22.35 -37.42 18.65
C ALA A 49 23.08 -36.40 17.76
N LEU A 50 23.54 -36.84 16.58
CA LEU A 50 24.14 -35.94 15.58
C LEU A 50 23.16 -34.84 15.16
N CYS A 51 21.91 -35.21 14.85
CA CYS A 51 20.88 -34.24 14.48
C CYS A 51 20.46 -33.32 15.65
N LEU A 52 20.40 -33.84 16.88
CA LEU A 52 20.07 -33.07 18.08
C LEU A 52 21.10 -31.99 18.37
N ALA A 53 22.38 -32.35 18.35
CA ALA A 53 23.46 -31.41 18.60
C ALA A 53 23.48 -30.26 17.59
N LEU A 54 23.19 -30.57 16.31
CA LEU A 54 23.26 -29.57 15.24
C LEU A 54 21.98 -28.75 15.06
N TYR A 55 20.80 -29.36 15.25
CA TYR A 55 19.52 -28.78 14.84
C TYR A 55 18.42 -28.84 15.91
N ASP A 56 18.68 -29.37 17.11
CA ASP A 56 17.68 -29.56 18.18
C ASP A 56 16.44 -30.35 17.70
N ASN A 57 16.63 -31.23 16.72
CA ASN A 57 15.58 -32.00 16.08
C ASN A 57 16.07 -33.41 15.72
N THR A 58 15.15 -34.37 15.58
CA THR A 58 15.48 -35.73 15.13
C THR A 58 14.56 -36.20 14.01
N PRO A 59 15.03 -37.07 13.10
CA PRO A 59 14.20 -37.65 12.06
C PRO A 59 13.01 -38.45 12.61
N ARG A 60 13.19 -39.13 13.76
CA ARG A 60 12.16 -40.00 14.36
C ARG A 60 10.89 -39.25 14.77
N TYR A 61 11.03 -38.02 15.24
CA TYR A 61 9.90 -37.22 15.75
C TYR A 61 9.27 -36.31 14.69
N ARG A 62 9.82 -36.26 13.46
CA ARG A 62 9.26 -35.43 12.36
C ARG A 62 7.99 -36.03 11.74
N ASN A 63 7.90 -37.36 11.69
CA ASN A 63 6.81 -38.08 11.04
C ASN A 63 5.68 -38.48 12.02
N ALA A 64 5.76 -38.02 13.26
CA ALA A 64 4.70 -38.18 14.22
C ALA A 64 3.61 -37.13 13.95
N GLU A 65 2.37 -37.58 13.75
CA GLU A 65 1.24 -36.67 13.62
C GLU A 65 1.16 -35.78 14.87
N SER A 66 1.09 -34.47 14.67
CA SER A 66 1.17 -33.39 15.68
C SER A 66 0.11 -33.42 16.80
N HIS A 67 -0.65 -34.51 16.93
CA HIS A 67 -1.81 -34.65 17.82
C HIS A 67 -1.74 -35.83 18.81
N VAL A 68 -0.69 -36.65 18.79
CA VAL A 68 -0.54 -37.72 19.80
C VAL A 68 0.31 -37.21 20.96
N LYS A 69 -0.32 -37.04 22.12
CA LYS A 69 0.34 -36.77 23.40
C LYS A 69 0.81 -38.09 23.98
N ILE A 70 2.12 -38.30 24.11
CA ILE A 70 2.67 -39.48 24.77
C ILE A 70 2.88 -39.12 26.25
N ALA A 71 2.39 -39.97 27.14
CA ALA A 71 2.63 -39.83 28.57
C ALA A 71 4.07 -40.27 28.88
N ASP A 72 4.84 -39.38 29.50
CA ASP A 72 6.06 -39.73 30.24
C ASP A 72 5.69 -40.65 31.43
N ILE A 73 6.63 -41.42 31.95
CA ILE A 73 6.44 -42.36 33.08
C ILE A 73 5.89 -41.64 34.34
N THR A 74 6.13 -40.33 34.42
CA THR A 74 5.65 -39.43 35.48
C THR A 74 4.22 -38.89 35.27
N GLY A 75 3.53 -39.30 34.20
CA GLY A 75 2.17 -38.85 33.87
C GLY A 75 2.09 -37.47 33.19
N ASN A 76 3.23 -36.83 32.89
CA ASN A 76 3.28 -35.60 32.11
C ASN A 76 3.15 -35.90 30.61
N THR A 77 2.36 -35.11 29.90
CA THR A 77 2.18 -35.27 28.45
C THR A 77 3.28 -34.52 27.69
N ILE A 78 4.10 -35.25 26.94
CA ILE A 78 5.05 -34.70 25.99
C ILE A 78 4.43 -34.85 24.60
N ASN A 79 4.48 -33.80 23.79
CA ASN A 79 4.07 -33.89 22.40
C ASN A 79 5.05 -34.83 21.67
N GLN A 80 4.54 -35.73 20.82
CA GLN A 80 5.38 -36.67 20.08
C GLN A 80 6.45 -36.00 19.20
N ASN A 81 6.33 -34.70 18.92
CA ASN A 81 7.30 -33.91 18.17
C ASN A 81 8.39 -33.25 19.03
N ASP A 82 8.36 -33.41 20.37
CA ASP A 82 9.38 -32.82 21.24
C ASP A 82 10.64 -33.69 21.24
N ALA A 83 11.73 -33.14 20.70
CA ALA A 83 13.05 -33.76 20.61
C ALA A 83 13.60 -34.21 21.99
N ARG A 84 13.05 -33.67 23.08
CA ARG A 84 13.39 -34.04 24.45
C ARG A 84 12.91 -35.42 24.88
N GLY A 85 11.96 -36.01 24.16
CA GLY A 85 11.48 -37.38 24.39
C GLY A 85 12.54 -38.45 24.15
N ILE A 86 13.71 -38.09 23.62
CA ILE A 86 14.84 -39.00 23.45
C ILE A 86 15.64 -39.23 24.75
N LEU A 87 15.41 -38.45 25.81
CA LEU A 87 16.08 -38.64 27.09
C LEU A 87 15.79 -40.05 27.61
N ARG A 88 16.82 -40.80 28.01
CA ARG A 88 16.65 -42.16 28.52
C ARG A 88 15.84 -42.18 29.81
N ASP A 89 14.89 -43.11 29.89
CA ASP A 89 14.10 -43.37 31.08
C ASP A 89 14.98 -43.68 32.30
N GLY A 90 14.62 -43.13 33.47
CA GLY A 90 15.38 -43.31 34.70
C GLY A 90 16.61 -42.40 34.84
N THR A 91 16.85 -41.47 33.91
CA THR A 91 17.96 -40.51 33.99
C THR A 91 17.48 -39.08 34.20
N ALA A 92 18.28 -38.29 34.93
CA ALA A 92 17.95 -36.89 35.25
C ALA A 92 18.46 -35.89 34.20
N GLU A 93 19.44 -36.28 33.37
CA GLU A 93 20.08 -35.43 32.37
C GLU A 93 20.61 -36.26 31.20
N GLY A 94 20.65 -35.63 30.02
CA GLY A 94 21.23 -36.19 28.81
C GLY A 94 21.80 -35.09 27.91
N SER A 95 22.78 -35.46 27.09
CA SER A 95 23.43 -34.53 26.17
C SER A 95 23.88 -35.22 24.88
N ALA A 96 23.98 -34.43 23.82
CA ALA A 96 24.59 -34.78 22.55
C ALA A 96 25.59 -33.69 22.17
N GLU A 97 26.80 -34.07 21.79
CA GLU A 97 27.84 -33.15 21.36
C GLU A 97 28.43 -33.64 20.04
N VAL A 98 28.69 -32.70 19.14
CA VAL A 98 29.25 -32.98 17.82
C VAL A 98 30.37 -31.99 17.56
N ASP A 99 31.54 -32.53 17.29
CA ASP A 99 32.67 -31.76 16.76
C ASP A 99 32.63 -31.84 15.24
N PHE A 100 32.65 -30.70 14.55
CA PHE A 100 32.59 -30.64 13.09
C PHE A 100 33.44 -29.51 12.52
N VAL A 101 33.81 -29.66 11.24
CA VAL A 101 34.47 -28.62 10.45
C VAL A 101 33.41 -27.82 9.68
N GLY A 102 33.37 -26.51 9.92
CA GLY A 102 32.49 -25.57 9.22
C GLY A 102 32.89 -25.37 7.74
N ILE A 103 32.03 -24.71 6.96
CA ILE A 103 32.36 -24.35 5.56
C ILE A 103 33.57 -23.41 5.48
N ASP A 104 33.78 -22.61 6.52
CA ASP A 104 34.92 -21.71 6.67
C ASP A 104 36.23 -22.44 7.04
N GLY A 105 36.20 -23.76 7.22
CA GLY A 105 37.36 -24.58 7.55
C GLY A 105 37.74 -24.59 9.04
N GLN A 106 37.01 -23.87 9.90
CA GLN A 106 37.26 -23.86 11.34
C GLN A 106 36.57 -25.04 12.05
N HIS A 107 37.05 -25.37 13.24
CA HIS A 107 36.55 -26.48 14.04
C HIS A 107 35.56 -25.97 15.09
N TYR A 108 34.39 -26.58 15.16
CA TYR A 108 33.33 -26.20 16.08
C TYR A 108 32.82 -27.40 16.87
N ARG A 109 32.37 -27.13 18.10
CA ARG A 109 31.63 -28.06 18.95
C ARG A 109 30.23 -27.52 19.16
N ALA A 110 29.24 -28.22 18.64
CA ALA A 110 27.84 -27.98 18.97
C ALA A 110 27.41 -28.95 20.07
N GLN A 111 26.80 -28.44 21.13
CA GLN A 111 26.33 -29.24 22.25
C GLN A 111 24.86 -28.94 22.52
N TRP A 112 24.09 -30.01 22.61
CA TRP A 112 22.69 -30.02 23.02
C TRP A 112 22.58 -30.72 24.37
N SER A 113 21.84 -30.14 25.31
CA SER A 113 21.62 -30.73 26.62
C SER A 113 20.20 -30.54 27.10
N VAL A 114 19.71 -31.53 27.87
CA VAL A 114 18.41 -31.49 28.52
C VAL A 114 18.54 -32.05 29.93
N ARG A 115 17.80 -31.46 30.86
CA ARG A 115 17.78 -31.89 32.27
C ARG A 115 16.37 -31.85 32.84
N ARG A 116 16.13 -32.67 33.85
CA ARG A 116 14.92 -32.64 34.68
C ARG A 116 15.09 -31.66 35.84
N ALA A 117 13.99 -31.10 36.30
CA ALA A 117 13.98 -30.12 37.38
C ALA A 117 14.70 -30.66 38.63
N ARG A 118 15.58 -29.83 39.20
CA ARG A 118 16.41 -30.17 40.37
C ARG A 118 17.31 -31.41 40.18
N ASN A 119 17.59 -31.80 38.92
CA ASN A 119 18.34 -33.02 38.57
C ASN A 119 17.79 -34.27 39.27
N ARG A 120 16.46 -34.36 39.40
CA ARG A 120 15.77 -35.55 39.93
C ARG A 120 15.13 -36.33 38.80
N ILE A 121 15.13 -37.65 38.92
CA ILE A 121 14.53 -38.57 37.94
C ILE A 121 13.02 -38.28 37.79
N ASP A 122 12.34 -37.93 38.89
CA ASP A 122 10.92 -37.55 38.89
C ASP A 122 10.67 -36.05 38.61
N GLY A 123 11.72 -35.30 38.25
CA GLY A 123 11.60 -33.88 37.94
C GLY A 123 10.92 -33.62 36.59
N ASN A 124 10.16 -32.52 36.49
CA ASN A 124 9.63 -32.05 35.21
C ASN A 124 10.77 -31.70 34.25
N LEU A 125 10.59 -32.04 32.98
CA LEU A 125 11.62 -31.89 31.97
C LEU A 125 11.78 -30.41 31.55
N GLN A 126 13.02 -29.90 31.58
CA GLN A 126 13.31 -28.48 31.30
C GLN A 126 13.51 -28.21 29.81
N SER A 127 13.62 -26.92 29.44
CA SER A 127 14.00 -26.52 28.09
C SER A 127 15.39 -27.01 27.71
N SER A 128 15.54 -27.51 26.49
CA SER A 128 16.86 -27.85 25.94
C SER A 128 17.74 -26.60 25.84
N VAL A 129 19.02 -26.79 26.15
CA VAL A 129 20.07 -25.77 26.07
C VAL A 129 21.02 -26.16 24.96
N ILE A 130 21.40 -25.17 24.15
CA ILE A 130 22.37 -25.32 23.05
C ILE A 130 23.54 -24.41 23.33
N SER A 131 24.75 -24.92 23.18
CA SER A 131 25.99 -24.16 23.21
C SER A 131 26.80 -24.46 21.95
N LEU A 132 27.55 -23.45 21.50
CA LEU A 132 28.42 -23.54 20.35
C LEU A 132 29.80 -22.99 20.73
N THR A 133 30.83 -23.82 20.58
CA THR A 133 32.21 -23.44 20.90
C THR A 133 33.07 -23.53 19.65
N ASN A 134 33.83 -22.49 19.35
CA ASN A 134 34.88 -22.56 18.35
C ASN A 134 36.11 -23.21 18.98
N LEU A 135 36.47 -24.41 18.53
CA LEU A 135 37.61 -25.17 19.02
C LEU A 135 38.95 -24.65 18.47
N THR A 136 38.94 -23.95 17.34
CA THR A 136 40.15 -23.35 16.75
C THR A 136 40.62 -22.15 17.56
N THR A 137 39.70 -21.28 17.98
CA THR A 137 40.00 -20.11 18.81
C THR A 137 39.81 -20.37 20.31
N ASN A 138 39.25 -21.53 20.67
CA ASN A 138 38.85 -21.92 22.03
C ASN A 138 37.93 -20.88 22.69
N THR A 139 36.97 -20.35 21.92
CA THR A 139 36.01 -19.33 22.38
C THR A 139 34.59 -19.84 22.25
N GLU A 140 33.80 -19.70 23.30
CA GLU A 140 32.36 -19.95 23.25
C GLU A 140 31.65 -18.81 22.53
N ILE A 141 30.75 -19.15 21.62
CA ILE A 141 29.94 -18.18 20.87
C ILE A 141 28.73 -17.83 21.74
N PRO A 142 28.62 -16.59 22.26
CA PRO A 142 27.48 -16.19 23.05
C PRO A 142 26.25 -16.02 22.15
N GLY A 143 25.10 -16.47 22.62
CA GLY A 143 23.84 -16.29 21.88
C GLY A 143 22.67 -16.98 22.56
N LYS A 144 21.46 -16.63 22.15
CA LYS A 144 20.26 -17.39 22.51
C LYS A 144 20.17 -18.65 21.66
N LYS A 145 19.42 -19.64 22.13
CA LYS A 145 19.18 -20.92 21.43
C LYS A 145 18.90 -20.75 19.92
N THR A 146 18.00 -19.85 19.55
CA THR A 146 17.60 -19.63 18.15
C THR A 146 18.72 -19.02 17.28
N GLU A 147 19.49 -18.10 17.86
CA GLU A 147 20.63 -17.46 17.20
C GLU A 147 21.76 -18.47 16.99
N LEU A 148 22.05 -19.28 18.01
CA LEU A 148 23.05 -20.35 17.94
C LEU A 148 22.66 -21.41 16.90
N LEU A 149 21.39 -21.82 16.84
CA LEU A 149 20.91 -22.75 15.81
C LEU A 149 21.11 -22.17 14.40
N THR A 150 20.75 -20.91 14.20
CA THR A 150 20.93 -20.25 12.89
C THR A 150 22.40 -20.16 12.51
N GLU A 151 23.28 -19.91 13.48
CA GLU A 151 24.72 -19.90 13.27
C GLU A 151 25.28 -21.29 12.98
N ILE A 152 24.81 -22.34 13.67
CA ILE A 152 25.16 -23.74 13.36
C ILE A 152 24.72 -24.09 11.94
N GLU A 153 23.50 -23.75 11.53
CA GLU A 153 23.02 -23.98 10.15
C GLU A 153 23.90 -23.26 9.13
N ARG A 154 24.30 -22.01 9.42
CA ARG A 154 25.19 -21.21 8.57
C ARG A 154 26.58 -21.85 8.44
N LEU A 155 27.16 -22.33 9.55
CA LEU A 155 28.48 -22.95 9.58
C LEU A 155 28.49 -24.36 8.98
N ALA A 156 27.42 -25.14 9.19
CA ALA A 156 27.23 -26.45 8.58
C ALA A 156 26.95 -26.34 7.07
N GLY A 157 26.29 -25.27 6.63
CA GLY A 157 25.94 -25.01 5.23
C GLY A 157 24.67 -25.67 4.75
N LEU A 158 24.00 -26.40 5.65
CA LEU A 158 22.83 -27.20 5.37
C LEU A 158 21.85 -26.99 6.52
N ASN A 159 20.59 -26.73 6.19
CA ASN A 159 19.52 -26.79 7.16
C ASN A 159 19.18 -28.25 7.52
N PHE A 160 18.36 -28.45 8.54
CA PHE A 160 17.98 -29.78 9.01
C PHE A 160 17.46 -30.70 7.89
N GLU A 161 16.54 -30.22 7.05
CA GLU A 161 15.93 -31.03 5.98
C GLU A 161 16.95 -31.47 4.93
N GLN A 162 17.88 -30.58 4.59
CA GLN A 162 18.94 -30.87 3.63
C GLN A 162 19.95 -31.86 4.20
N PHE A 163 20.29 -31.71 5.48
CA PHE A 163 21.18 -32.61 6.20
C PHE A 163 20.61 -34.03 6.21
N THR A 164 19.33 -34.22 6.55
CA THR A 164 18.67 -35.53 6.56
C THR A 164 18.40 -36.12 5.17
N ARG A 165 18.48 -35.32 4.10
CA ARG A 165 18.30 -35.80 2.72
C ARG A 165 19.62 -36.06 1.98
N SER A 166 20.71 -35.42 2.40
CA SER A 166 21.98 -35.43 1.64
C SER A 166 23.16 -36.03 2.41
N VAL A 167 23.20 -35.87 3.74
CA VAL A 167 24.32 -36.32 4.59
C VAL A 167 23.93 -37.51 5.44
N LEU A 168 22.76 -37.44 6.08
CA LEU A 168 22.23 -38.47 6.94
C LEU A 168 20.97 -39.09 6.33
N LEU A 169 21.12 -40.13 5.51
CA LEU A 169 19.98 -40.87 4.97
C LEU A 169 19.39 -41.77 6.06
N ALA A 170 18.32 -41.30 6.72
CA ALA A 170 17.56 -42.11 7.65
C ALA A 170 16.91 -43.31 6.93
N GLN A 171 16.62 -44.37 7.68
CA GLN A 171 16.06 -45.61 7.15
C GLN A 171 14.69 -45.33 6.50
N GLY A 172 14.61 -45.46 5.17
CA GLY A 172 13.39 -45.23 4.37
C GLY A 172 13.33 -43.88 3.63
N ASP A 173 14.10 -42.88 4.07
CA ASP A 173 14.06 -41.52 3.50
C ASP A 173 14.76 -41.40 2.14
N PHE A 174 15.71 -42.29 1.83
CA PHE A 174 16.30 -42.34 0.49
C PHE A 174 15.25 -42.69 -0.58
N THR A 175 14.35 -43.63 -0.26
CA THR A 175 13.22 -43.97 -1.13
C THR A 175 12.25 -42.80 -1.25
N ALA A 176 12.03 -42.03 -0.18
CA ALA A 176 11.22 -40.82 -0.21
C ALA A 176 11.85 -39.74 -1.10
N PHE A 177 13.18 -39.55 -1.05
CA PHE A 177 13.88 -38.66 -1.98
C PHE A 177 13.74 -39.11 -3.44
N LEU A 178 13.90 -40.40 -3.74
CA LEU A 178 13.69 -40.93 -5.09
C LEU A 178 12.24 -40.79 -5.57
N LYS A 179 11.27 -40.91 -4.66
CA LYS A 179 9.83 -40.74 -4.94
C LYS A 179 9.35 -39.30 -4.89
N ALA A 180 10.16 -38.36 -4.38
CA ALA A 180 9.77 -36.96 -4.24
C ALA A 180 9.41 -36.35 -5.60
N GLY A 181 8.43 -35.46 -5.57
CA GLY A 181 7.97 -34.71 -6.74
C GLY A 181 9.09 -33.86 -7.34
N LYS A 182 8.89 -33.41 -8.58
CA LYS A 182 9.86 -32.62 -9.35
C LYS A 182 10.30 -31.36 -8.59
N ASP A 183 9.36 -30.69 -7.91
CA ASP A 183 9.60 -29.42 -7.22
C ASP A 183 10.44 -29.59 -5.95
N GLU A 184 10.16 -30.62 -5.14
CA GLU A 184 10.96 -30.95 -3.95
C GLU A 184 12.40 -31.33 -4.31
N LYS A 185 12.58 -32.10 -5.39
CA LYS A 185 13.90 -32.45 -5.91
C LYS A 185 14.64 -31.21 -6.41
N SER A 186 13.95 -30.35 -7.16
CA SER A 186 14.52 -29.11 -7.69
C SER A 186 15.01 -28.19 -6.57
N SER A 187 14.20 -27.99 -5.53
CA SER A 187 14.56 -27.17 -4.36
C SER A 187 15.80 -27.71 -3.63
N LEU A 188 15.91 -29.04 -3.50
CA LEU A 188 17.06 -29.65 -2.85
C LEU A 188 18.35 -29.49 -3.68
N LEU A 189 18.25 -29.78 -4.98
CA LEU A 189 19.36 -29.67 -5.93
C LEU A 189 19.83 -28.22 -6.08
N GLU A 190 18.90 -27.27 -6.06
CA GLU A 190 19.22 -25.85 -6.16
C GLU A 190 20.10 -25.39 -5.01
N LYS A 191 19.76 -25.78 -3.78
CA LYS A 191 20.55 -25.40 -2.61
C LYS A 191 21.87 -26.17 -2.50
N LEU A 192 21.92 -27.44 -2.93
CA LEU A 192 23.17 -28.23 -2.98
C LEU A 192 24.17 -27.66 -3.99
N THR A 193 23.67 -27.19 -5.14
CA THR A 193 24.51 -26.59 -6.19
C THR A 193 24.78 -25.09 -5.96
N GLY A 194 24.24 -24.51 -4.88
CA GLY A 194 24.36 -23.09 -4.58
C GLY A 194 23.62 -22.18 -5.56
N THR A 195 22.70 -22.71 -6.37
CA THR A 195 21.97 -22.00 -7.44
C THR A 195 20.77 -21.18 -6.94
N HIS A 196 20.67 -20.95 -5.63
CA HIS A 196 19.66 -20.11 -4.96
C HIS A 196 19.48 -18.70 -5.56
N VAL A 197 20.50 -18.20 -6.25
CA VAL A 197 20.48 -16.92 -6.98
C VAL A 197 19.41 -16.92 -8.07
N TYR A 198 19.18 -18.05 -8.75
CA TYR A 198 18.21 -18.14 -9.83
C TYR A 198 16.77 -18.07 -9.31
N SER A 199 16.46 -18.69 -8.16
CA SER A 199 15.16 -18.48 -7.49
C SER A 199 14.91 -17.02 -7.13
N LYS A 200 15.91 -16.31 -6.60
CA LYS A 200 15.78 -14.88 -6.28
C LYS A 200 15.52 -14.03 -7.52
N ILE A 201 16.22 -14.33 -8.62
CA ILE A 201 15.98 -13.68 -9.91
C ILE A 201 14.54 -13.95 -10.38
N SER A 202 14.07 -15.20 -10.32
CA SER A 202 12.71 -15.57 -10.72
C SER A 202 11.65 -14.83 -9.91
N GLN A 203 11.84 -14.70 -8.59
CA GLN A 203 10.95 -13.93 -7.72
C GLN A 203 10.91 -12.46 -8.13
N LYS A 204 12.08 -11.85 -8.38
CA LYS A 204 12.15 -10.44 -8.80
C LYS A 204 11.48 -10.20 -10.15
N VAL A 205 11.68 -11.10 -11.11
CA VAL A 205 11.04 -11.02 -12.43
C VAL A 205 9.52 -11.12 -12.29
N TYR A 206 9.02 -12.01 -11.43
CA TYR A 206 7.59 -12.16 -11.18
C TYR A 206 6.97 -10.89 -10.55
N GLU A 207 7.64 -10.31 -9.55
CA GLU A 207 7.23 -9.02 -8.96
C GLU A 207 7.14 -7.91 -10.02
N MET A 208 8.19 -7.75 -10.83
CA MET A 208 8.23 -6.75 -11.89
C MET A 208 7.12 -6.96 -12.92
N HIS A 209 6.90 -8.20 -13.35
CA HIS A 209 5.82 -8.53 -14.29
C HIS A 209 4.45 -8.20 -13.71
N SER A 210 4.21 -8.53 -12.43
CA SER A 210 2.95 -8.22 -11.75
C SER A 210 2.70 -6.72 -11.68
N GLU A 211 3.73 -5.93 -11.35
CA GLU A 211 3.64 -4.47 -11.28
C GLU A 211 3.33 -3.85 -12.66
N GLN A 212 4.03 -4.29 -13.70
CA GLN A 212 3.80 -3.80 -15.06
C GLN A 212 2.42 -4.19 -15.58
N LYS A 213 1.94 -5.40 -15.26
CA LYS A 213 0.59 -5.85 -15.62
C LYS A 213 -0.48 -4.96 -14.98
N GLN A 214 -0.32 -4.57 -13.71
CA GLN A 214 -1.24 -3.64 -13.05
C GLN A 214 -1.22 -2.25 -13.70
N LYS A 215 -0.04 -1.72 -14.04
CA LYS A 215 0.08 -0.44 -14.77
C LYS A 215 -0.64 -0.48 -16.11
N LEU A 216 -0.49 -1.57 -16.86
CA LEU A 216 -1.17 -1.80 -18.13
C LEU A 216 -2.69 -1.85 -17.96
N GLN A 217 -3.19 -2.55 -16.94
CA GLN A 217 -4.62 -2.58 -16.64
C GLN A 217 -5.16 -1.19 -16.31
N ASN A 218 -4.46 -0.42 -15.49
CA ASN A 218 -4.87 0.95 -15.14
C ASN A 218 -4.91 1.86 -16.38
N MET A 219 -3.89 1.78 -17.25
CA MET A 219 -3.88 2.54 -18.50
C MET A 219 -5.02 2.12 -19.44
N SER A 220 -5.32 0.84 -19.54
CA SER A 220 -6.45 0.35 -20.34
C SER A 220 -7.80 0.84 -19.83
N ILE A 221 -7.99 0.91 -18.50
CA ILE A 221 -9.21 1.46 -17.89
C ILE A 221 -9.32 2.96 -18.18
N GLN A 222 -8.21 3.71 -18.05
CA GLN A 222 -8.19 5.14 -18.40
C GLN A 222 -8.53 5.37 -19.88
N GLN A 223 -8.02 4.53 -20.78
CA GLN A 223 -8.31 4.62 -22.20
C GLN A 223 -9.80 4.32 -22.51
N GLN A 224 -10.42 3.36 -21.81
CA GLN A 224 -11.85 3.08 -21.94
C GLN A 224 -12.74 4.23 -21.45
N GLY A 225 -12.25 5.05 -20.52
CA GLY A 225 -12.95 6.25 -20.04
C GLY A 225 -12.95 7.41 -21.05
N ILE A 226 -12.15 7.33 -22.11
CA ILE A 226 -12.13 8.32 -23.19
C ILE A 226 -13.14 7.87 -24.24
N THR A 227 -14.36 8.39 -24.17
CA THR A 227 -15.33 8.29 -25.26
C THR A 227 -14.84 9.11 -26.44
N ILE A 228 -14.33 8.42 -27.46
CA ILE A 228 -13.96 9.03 -28.73
C ILE A 228 -15.25 9.22 -29.51
N LEU A 229 -15.59 10.48 -29.81
CA LEU A 229 -16.70 10.79 -30.71
C LEU A 229 -16.41 10.18 -32.08
N THR A 230 -17.39 9.47 -32.63
CA THR A 230 -17.30 8.99 -34.00
C THR A 230 -17.29 10.18 -34.99
N GLU A 231 -16.74 9.98 -36.19
CA GLU A 231 -16.74 11.04 -37.21
C GLU A 231 -18.17 11.51 -37.55
N GLU A 232 -19.14 10.60 -37.46
CA GLU A 232 -20.57 10.89 -37.65
C GLU A 232 -21.12 11.80 -36.56
N GLU A 233 -20.94 11.46 -35.28
CA GLU A 233 -21.37 12.29 -34.13
C GLU A 233 -20.73 13.67 -34.13
N LEU A 234 -19.43 13.75 -34.47
CA LEU A 234 -18.70 15.01 -34.58
C LEU A 234 -19.25 15.88 -35.72
N SER A 235 -19.58 15.26 -36.86
CA SER A 235 -20.19 15.97 -37.98
C SER A 235 -21.60 16.48 -37.65
N GLU A 236 -22.38 15.72 -36.87
CA GLU A 236 -23.73 16.07 -36.45
C GLU A 236 -23.71 17.26 -35.48
N LEU A 237 -22.84 17.23 -34.47
CA LEU A 237 -22.63 18.35 -33.54
C LEU A 237 -22.15 19.63 -34.25
N LEU A 238 -21.23 19.51 -35.22
CA LEU A 238 -20.79 20.68 -36.00
C LEU A 238 -21.91 21.27 -36.85
N ASN A 239 -22.79 20.43 -37.40
CA ASN A 239 -23.97 20.90 -38.14
C ASN A 239 -24.98 21.55 -37.21
N GLU A 240 -25.20 21.02 -36.01
CA GLU A 240 -26.05 21.65 -34.98
C GLU A 240 -25.52 23.03 -34.59
N ILE A 241 -24.22 23.17 -34.30
CA ILE A 241 -23.59 24.46 -34.00
C ILE A 241 -23.85 25.46 -35.13
N LYS A 242 -23.62 25.06 -36.38
CA LYS A 242 -23.83 25.92 -37.54
C LYS A 242 -25.30 26.33 -37.71
N SER A 243 -26.23 25.43 -37.40
CA SER A 243 -27.66 25.72 -37.43
C SER A 243 -28.07 26.73 -36.36
N PHE A 244 -27.53 26.60 -35.14
CA PHE A 244 -27.78 27.53 -34.04
C PHE A 244 -27.17 28.91 -34.31
N GLU A 245 -25.97 28.99 -34.90
CA GLU A 245 -25.38 30.27 -35.30
C GLU A 245 -26.25 31.02 -36.32
N LEU A 246 -26.80 30.30 -37.31
CA LEU A 246 -27.72 30.88 -38.27
C LEU A 246 -29.02 31.38 -37.61
N GLN A 247 -29.54 30.62 -36.65
CA GLN A 247 -30.76 30.98 -35.94
C GLN A 247 -30.55 32.21 -35.05
N ILE A 248 -29.43 32.28 -34.32
CA ILE A 248 -29.04 33.45 -33.52
C ILE A 248 -28.97 34.70 -34.39
N GLY A 249 -28.32 34.63 -35.56
CA GLY A 249 -28.23 35.77 -36.47
C GLY A 249 -29.59 36.24 -37.01
N ALA A 250 -30.52 35.30 -37.25
CA ALA A 250 -31.88 35.63 -37.66
C ALA A 250 -32.68 36.32 -36.54
N ASP A 251 -32.54 35.82 -35.31
CA ASP A 251 -33.21 36.37 -34.13
C ASP A 251 -32.67 37.76 -33.76
N GLU A 252 -31.36 38.00 -33.88
CA GLU A 252 -30.76 39.33 -33.70
C GLU A 252 -31.30 40.36 -34.71
N LEU A 253 -31.48 39.96 -35.97
CA LEU A 253 -32.10 40.81 -36.99
C LEU A 253 -33.56 41.14 -36.66
N GLN A 254 -34.32 40.17 -36.15
CA GLN A 254 -35.70 40.41 -35.71
C GLN A 254 -35.76 41.33 -34.49
N LEU A 255 -34.89 41.12 -33.50
CA LEU A 255 -34.76 41.98 -32.32
C LEU A 255 -34.44 43.42 -32.72
N GLY A 256 -33.53 43.63 -33.66
CA GLY A 256 -33.22 44.96 -34.19
C GLY A 256 -34.43 45.64 -34.84
N LYS A 257 -35.21 44.90 -35.64
CA LYS A 257 -36.45 45.44 -36.26
C LYS A 257 -37.50 45.81 -35.21
N LEU A 258 -37.72 44.94 -34.23
CA LEU A 258 -38.67 45.18 -33.14
C LEU A 258 -38.26 46.36 -32.25
N SER A 259 -36.97 46.46 -31.91
CA SER A 259 -36.43 47.59 -31.15
C SER A 259 -36.64 48.92 -31.87
N ASN A 260 -36.37 48.97 -33.19
CA ASN A 260 -36.62 50.16 -34.00
C ASN A 260 -38.11 50.54 -34.03
N ALA A 261 -39.01 49.54 -34.14
CA ALA A 261 -40.44 49.78 -34.10
C ALA A 261 -40.89 50.33 -32.75
N ILE A 262 -40.41 49.77 -31.63
CA ILE A 262 -40.67 50.27 -30.27
C ILE A 262 -40.19 51.71 -30.14
N HIS A 263 -38.97 52.01 -30.57
CA HIS A 263 -38.42 53.37 -30.52
C HIS A 263 -39.29 54.37 -31.31
N TRP A 264 -39.77 53.97 -32.50
CA TRP A 264 -40.67 54.80 -33.29
C TRP A 264 -41.99 55.10 -32.55
N TYR A 265 -42.59 54.11 -31.90
CA TYR A 265 -43.81 54.31 -31.10
C TYR A 265 -43.57 55.21 -29.88
N GLU A 266 -42.42 55.08 -29.20
CA GLU A 266 -42.04 55.97 -28.10
C GLU A 266 -41.89 57.43 -28.56
N GLN A 267 -41.23 57.66 -29.69
CA GLN A 267 -41.09 59.00 -30.27
C GLN A 267 -42.44 59.59 -30.68
N LEU A 268 -43.31 58.78 -31.29
CA LEU A 268 -44.65 59.20 -31.67
C LEU A 268 -45.51 59.61 -30.45
N ASN A 269 -45.40 58.90 -29.33
CA ASN A 269 -46.06 59.28 -28.09
C ASN A 269 -45.52 60.61 -27.55
N LYS A 270 -44.20 60.82 -27.53
CA LYS A 270 -43.59 62.11 -27.15
C LYS A 270 -44.09 63.26 -28.01
N PHE A 271 -44.15 63.07 -29.33
CA PHE A 271 -44.65 64.11 -30.23
C PHE A 271 -46.15 64.40 -30.02
N LYS A 272 -46.97 63.38 -29.74
CA LYS A 272 -48.39 63.57 -29.40
C LYS A 272 -48.57 64.36 -28.10
N GLU A 273 -47.81 64.02 -27.07
CA GLU A 273 -47.81 64.76 -25.79
C GLU A 273 -47.37 66.21 -25.98
N GLY A 274 -46.27 66.43 -26.72
CA GLY A 274 -45.79 67.77 -27.05
C GLY A 274 -46.79 68.59 -27.87
N LEU A 275 -47.49 67.97 -28.83
CA LEU A 275 -48.54 68.63 -29.61
C LEU A 275 -49.72 69.03 -28.73
N ASN A 276 -50.16 68.14 -27.82
CA ASN A 276 -51.25 68.45 -26.90
C ASN A 276 -50.87 69.60 -25.96
N LEU A 277 -49.66 69.59 -25.41
CA LEU A 277 -49.15 70.68 -24.58
C LEU A 277 -49.11 72.01 -25.35
N ALA A 278 -48.59 72.00 -26.57
CA ALA A 278 -48.53 73.19 -27.42
C ALA A 278 -49.92 73.73 -27.76
N LYS A 279 -50.91 72.86 -28.02
CA LYS A 279 -52.31 73.25 -28.20
C LYS A 279 -52.89 73.91 -26.95
N THR A 280 -52.69 73.32 -25.78
CA THR A 280 -53.17 73.89 -24.51
C THR A 280 -52.53 75.25 -24.23
N ILE A 281 -51.21 75.39 -24.45
CA ILE A 281 -50.52 76.68 -24.29
C ILE A 281 -51.06 77.72 -25.27
N HIS A 282 -51.33 77.32 -26.51
CA HIS A 282 -51.89 78.20 -27.53
C HIS A 282 -53.29 78.69 -27.14
N GLU A 283 -54.19 77.79 -26.72
CA GLU A 283 -55.53 78.13 -26.24
C GLU A 283 -55.48 79.06 -25.02
N GLN A 284 -54.61 78.76 -24.04
CA GLN A 284 -54.41 79.64 -22.88
C GLN A 284 -53.90 81.03 -23.28
N SER A 285 -52.98 81.09 -24.25
CA SER A 285 -52.42 82.36 -24.73
C SER A 285 -53.46 83.17 -25.53
N GLN A 286 -54.30 82.50 -26.33
CA GLN A 286 -55.44 83.13 -26.99
C GLN A 286 -56.43 83.69 -25.97
N ASN A 287 -56.82 82.89 -24.96
CA ASN A 287 -57.74 83.33 -23.91
C ASN A 287 -57.17 84.52 -23.14
N LYS A 288 -55.89 84.50 -22.76
CA LYS A 288 -55.22 85.66 -22.13
C LYS A 288 -55.22 86.90 -23.04
N SER A 289 -55.04 86.72 -24.35
CA SER A 289 -55.12 87.85 -25.29
C SER A 289 -56.54 88.41 -25.39
N ILE A 290 -57.56 87.55 -25.38
CA ILE A 290 -58.98 87.94 -25.40
C ILE A 290 -59.37 88.65 -24.08
N GLU A 291 -58.94 88.12 -22.93
CA GLU A 291 -59.17 88.76 -21.61
C GLU A 291 -58.46 90.11 -21.48
N ALA A 292 -57.29 90.27 -22.12
CA ALA A 292 -56.57 91.53 -22.15
C ALA A 292 -57.17 92.58 -23.10
N GLU A 293 -58.12 92.20 -23.96
CA GLU A 293 -58.77 93.06 -24.96
C GLU A 293 -59.45 94.31 -24.36
N PRO A 294 -60.29 94.22 -23.30
CA PRO A 294 -60.85 95.41 -22.65
C PRO A 294 -59.77 96.34 -22.06
N ARG A 295 -58.69 95.77 -21.49
CA ARG A 295 -57.57 96.55 -20.95
C ARG A 295 -56.77 97.23 -22.07
N ARG A 296 -56.58 96.56 -23.21
CA ARG A 296 -56.00 97.14 -24.44
C ARG A 296 -56.85 98.30 -24.97
N LYS A 297 -58.18 98.15 -24.99
CA LYS A 297 -59.10 99.24 -25.39
C LYS A 297 -59.07 100.42 -24.43
N GLN A 298 -58.96 100.20 -23.11
CA GLN A 298 -58.75 101.28 -22.14
C GLN A 298 -57.41 101.98 -22.34
N LEU A 299 -56.31 101.23 -22.53
CA LEU A 299 -55.00 101.79 -22.83
C LEU A 299 -55.01 102.63 -24.11
N GLN A 300 -55.68 102.17 -25.18
CA GLN A 300 -55.86 102.96 -26.39
C GLN A 300 -56.61 104.26 -26.15
N LYS A 301 -57.66 104.26 -25.32
CA LYS A 301 -58.35 105.50 -24.91
C LYS A 301 -57.42 106.43 -24.13
N ILE A 302 -56.61 105.90 -23.21
CA ILE A 302 -55.62 106.69 -22.47
C ILE A 302 -54.60 107.31 -23.44
N PHE A 303 -54.06 106.55 -24.39
CA PHE A 303 -53.15 107.06 -25.41
C PHE A 303 -53.80 108.16 -26.26
N TYR A 304 -55.08 108.02 -26.60
CA TYR A 304 -55.83 109.04 -27.36
C TYR A 304 -56.08 110.32 -26.55
N VAL A 305 -56.26 110.22 -25.23
CA VAL A 305 -56.42 111.40 -24.36
C VAL A 305 -55.07 112.04 -24.05
N GLN A 306 -54.00 111.24 -23.99
CA GLN A 306 -52.64 111.72 -23.70
C GLN A 306 -52.14 112.70 -24.77
N SER A 307 -52.49 112.52 -26.05
CA SER A 307 -52.13 113.45 -27.13
C SER A 307 -52.81 114.82 -27.06
N VAL A 308 -53.88 114.96 -26.27
CA VAL A 308 -54.60 116.23 -26.08
C VAL A 308 -54.23 116.89 -24.74
N ARG A 309 -53.51 116.19 -23.87
CA ARG A 309 -53.16 116.66 -22.52
C ARG A 309 -52.25 117.89 -22.52
N GLU A 310 -51.28 117.96 -23.44
CA GLU A 310 -50.42 119.15 -23.59
C GLU A 310 -51.23 120.37 -24.03
N ASN A 311 -52.14 120.20 -25.01
CA ASN A 311 -53.00 121.28 -25.48
C ASN A 311 -53.97 121.78 -24.39
N VAL A 312 -54.52 120.88 -23.55
CA VAL A 312 -55.41 121.27 -22.43
C VAL A 312 -54.61 121.99 -21.33
N ASN A 313 -53.43 121.50 -21.00
CA ASN A 313 -52.55 122.17 -20.02
C ASN A 313 -52.10 123.55 -20.51
N GLU A 314 -51.77 123.72 -21.80
CA GLU A 314 -51.49 125.02 -22.40
C GLU A 314 -52.72 125.93 -22.33
N PHE A 315 -53.91 125.41 -22.68
CA PHE A 315 -55.15 126.19 -22.62
C PHE A 315 -55.48 126.66 -21.21
N ASP A 316 -55.34 125.79 -20.19
CA ASP A 316 -55.57 126.16 -18.79
C ASP A 316 -54.52 127.18 -18.29
N SER A 317 -53.26 127.07 -18.73
CA SER A 317 -52.22 128.05 -18.38
C SER A 317 -52.41 129.42 -19.04
N VAL A 318 -52.94 129.46 -20.28
CA VAL A 318 -53.28 130.71 -20.97
C VAL A 318 -54.51 131.35 -20.31
N ARG A 319 -55.49 130.53 -19.91
CA ARG A 319 -56.69 131.01 -19.20
C ARG A 319 -56.34 131.63 -17.85
N GLU A 320 -55.48 130.99 -17.05
CA GLU A 320 -55.04 131.55 -15.76
C GLU A 320 -54.19 132.83 -15.90
N ASN A 321 -53.45 132.99 -17.01
CA ASN A 321 -52.67 134.21 -17.26
C ASN A 321 -53.50 135.39 -17.79
N ILE A 322 -54.71 135.17 -18.29
CA ILE A 322 -55.63 136.24 -18.74
C ILE A 322 -56.52 136.74 -17.59
N GLU A 323 -56.72 135.92 -16.54
CA GLU A 323 -57.46 136.30 -15.33
C GLU A 323 -56.60 137.01 -14.25
N LYS A 324 -55.33 137.35 -14.55
CA LYS A 324 -54.43 138.18 -13.73
C LYS A 324 -54.05 139.48 -14.42
#